data_AF-A0A101Y3H4-F1
#
_entry.id   AF-A0A101Y3H4-F1
#
_cell.length_a   1.000
_cell.length_b   1.000
_cell.length_c   1.000
_cell.angle_alpha   90.00
_cell.angle_beta   90.00
_cell.angle_gamma   90.00
#
_symmetry.space_group_name_H-M   'P 1'
#
loop_
_entity.id
_entity.type
_entity.pdbx_description
1 polymer ?
#
loop_
_entity_poly.entity_id
_entity_poly.type
_entity_poly.pdbx_seq_one_letter_code
_entity_poly.pdbx_strand_id
1 'polypeptide(L)'
;MNKLSELQAVELDILKEFARVAKREELNWFVMFGTLLGAVRHKGFIPWDDDIDIALPRKEYDRLRLSQHWFNEPYFLQTPQNDPAAAPRFMRLRRSDTAVLSNFPNGHTKGGHMGAYIDILPLDDMPGSDAARCVQETAWKMHLQMYASAALDECEGAEIPEGKEEFCYGAGGISGQYDYLARRYDRFCSKYSNQLYYSIPVLMGERGRRVYDKEWFAESVEMDFEDMKVPVPAAFKETLIAAYPGGLYEPDVKDRRPKHREHSIVDLGRSYKEYVSRYTDMLSDIEDKKVYIFGAGDSLRIWMERYSQGLNVVCAFDNRKAAWGSLAYGVPVRPPSELPALMDDNSRLIIASIYHKEIAKQLEDMNIFEHYFFIDGLKYTRCLNNAK
;
A
#
# COMPACT_ATOMS: atom_id res chain seq x y z
N MET A 1 2.60 11.72 22.51
CA MET A 1 1.34 10.98 22.39
C MET A 1 1.69 9.54 21.99
N ASN A 2 0.76 8.59 22.06
CA ASN A 2 1.01 7.24 21.53
C ASN A 2 0.99 7.33 19.99
N LYS A 3 1.86 6.60 19.27
CA LYS A 3 1.84 6.55 17.80
C LYS A 3 0.45 6.21 17.25
N LEU A 4 -0.29 5.35 17.95
CA LEU A 4 -1.67 5.02 17.60
C LEU A 4 -2.62 6.24 17.70
N SER A 5 -2.54 7.01 18.78
CA SER A 5 -3.40 8.20 18.93
C SER A 5 -3.08 9.28 17.90
N GLU A 6 -1.82 9.39 17.47
CA GLU A 6 -1.43 10.31 16.40
C GLU A 6 -1.99 9.82 15.05
N LEU A 7 -1.95 8.51 14.78
CA LEU A 7 -2.55 7.91 13.58
C LEU A 7 -4.06 8.14 13.54
N GLN A 8 -4.77 7.83 14.62
CA GLN A 8 -6.22 8.05 14.75
C GLN A 8 -6.60 9.52 14.49
N ALA A 9 -5.79 10.48 14.96
CA ALA A 9 -6.02 11.89 14.70
C ALA A 9 -5.89 12.25 13.21
N VAL A 10 -4.90 11.67 12.51
CA VAL A 10 -4.74 11.84 11.06
C VAL A 10 -5.89 11.16 10.29
N GLU A 11 -6.30 9.96 10.69
CA GLU A 11 -7.43 9.26 10.05
C GLU A 11 -8.75 10.00 10.24
N LEU A 12 -8.98 10.59 11.41
CA LEU A 12 -10.16 11.43 11.68
C LEU A 12 -10.17 12.69 10.80
N ASP A 13 -9.01 13.30 10.57
CA ASP A 13 -8.86 14.44 9.65
C ASP A 13 -9.19 14.04 8.20
N ILE A 14 -8.70 12.88 7.75
CA ILE A 14 -9.06 12.29 6.44
C ILE A 14 -10.57 12.01 6.35
N LEU A 15 -11.19 11.45 7.41
CA LEU A 15 -12.62 11.19 7.46
C LEU A 15 -13.44 12.49 7.38
N LYS A 16 -13.01 13.55 8.06
CA LYS A 16 -13.67 14.87 8.00
C LYS A 16 -13.63 15.45 6.59
N GLU A 17 -12.50 15.34 5.90
CA GLU A 17 -12.40 15.79 4.52
C GLU A 17 -13.30 14.97 3.59
N PHE A 18 -13.30 13.63 3.76
CA PHE A 18 -14.24 12.77 3.04
C PHE A 18 -15.69 13.19 3.29
N ALA A 19 -16.09 13.37 4.55
CA ALA A 19 -17.45 13.75 4.93
C ALA A 19 -17.86 15.11 4.35
N ARG A 20 -16.93 16.08 4.30
CA ARG A 20 -17.15 17.38 3.65
C ARG A 20 -17.46 17.22 2.17
N VAL A 21 -16.70 16.39 1.44
CA VAL A 21 -16.93 16.09 0.03
C VAL A 21 -18.22 15.30 -0.15
N ALA A 22 -18.45 14.27 0.64
CA ALA A 22 -19.67 13.44 0.58
C ALA A 22 -20.94 14.28 0.78
N LYS A 23 -20.92 15.23 1.71
CA LYS A 23 -22.02 16.18 1.92
C LYS A 23 -22.23 17.10 0.71
N ARG A 24 -21.15 17.61 0.11
CA ARG A 24 -21.22 18.51 -1.06
C ARG A 24 -21.76 17.80 -2.30
N GLU A 25 -21.36 16.54 -2.50
CA GLU A 25 -21.66 15.74 -3.70
C GLU A 25 -22.87 14.81 -3.51
N GLU A 26 -23.52 14.88 -2.36
CA GLU A 26 -24.68 14.07 -1.98
C GLU A 26 -24.38 12.57 -2.16
N LEU A 27 -23.27 12.11 -1.57
CA LEU A 27 -22.92 10.70 -1.53
C LEU A 27 -23.59 10.03 -0.34
N ASN A 28 -24.22 8.88 -0.60
CA ASN A 28 -24.65 7.97 0.45
C ASN A 28 -23.47 7.10 0.88
N TRP A 29 -23.14 7.12 2.16
CA TRP A 29 -22.04 6.38 2.74
C TRP A 29 -22.35 6.02 4.19
N PHE A 30 -21.64 5.02 4.72
CA PHE A 30 -21.84 4.52 6.08
C PHE A 30 -20.51 4.17 6.71
N VAL A 31 -20.31 4.45 8.00
CA VAL A 31 -19.21 3.80 8.74
C VAL A 31 -19.55 2.32 8.95
N MET A 32 -18.55 1.46 8.82
CA MET A 32 -18.71 0.01 8.87
C MET A 32 -17.74 -0.63 9.88
N PHE A 33 -17.92 -1.92 10.16
CA PHE A 33 -16.99 -2.74 10.94
C PHE A 33 -16.54 -2.13 12.28
N GLY A 34 -15.23 -1.97 12.47
CA GLY A 34 -14.63 -1.48 13.72
C GLY A 34 -15.03 -0.05 14.00
N THR A 35 -15.11 0.78 12.96
CA THR A 35 -15.58 2.17 13.04
C THR A 35 -17.03 2.27 13.48
N LEU A 36 -17.92 1.46 12.91
CA LEU A 36 -19.33 1.38 13.33
C LEU A 36 -19.45 0.92 14.79
N LEU A 37 -18.72 -0.13 15.17
CA LEU A 37 -18.71 -0.62 16.55
C LEU A 37 -18.17 0.44 17.51
N GLY A 38 -17.16 1.20 17.09
CA GLY A 38 -16.61 2.35 17.81
C GLY A 38 -17.65 3.45 18.03
N ALA A 39 -18.35 3.88 16.99
CA ALA A 39 -19.43 4.87 17.10
C ALA A 39 -20.50 4.44 18.13
N VAL A 40 -20.93 3.18 18.06
CA VAL A 40 -21.98 2.64 18.95
C VAL A 40 -21.49 2.50 20.40
N ARG A 41 -20.26 2.01 20.61
CA ARG A 41 -19.77 1.61 21.94
C ARG A 41 -18.97 2.70 22.65
N HIS A 42 -18.12 3.41 21.91
CA HIS A 42 -17.15 4.37 22.43
C HIS A 42 -17.46 5.81 22.04
N LYS A 43 -18.42 6.04 21.13
CA LYS A 43 -18.69 7.34 20.50
C LYS A 43 -17.47 7.91 19.78
N GLY A 44 -16.65 7.02 19.22
CA GLY A 44 -15.33 7.34 18.68
C GLY A 44 -14.58 6.06 18.32
N PHE A 45 -13.26 6.14 18.22
CA PHE A 45 -12.44 4.96 17.95
C PHE A 45 -12.57 3.91 19.06
N ILE A 46 -12.46 2.65 18.67
CA ILE A 46 -12.09 1.62 19.64
C ILE A 46 -10.63 1.91 20.03
N PRO A 47 -10.26 1.97 21.34
CA PRO A 47 -8.97 2.52 21.76
C PRO A 47 -7.70 1.82 21.22
N TRP A 48 -7.84 0.62 20.68
CA TRP A 48 -6.75 -0.18 20.12
C TRP A 48 -6.92 -0.43 18.61
N ASP A 49 -7.91 0.17 17.96
CA ASP A 49 -8.15 0.06 16.53
C ASP A 49 -7.37 1.13 15.78
N ASP A 50 -6.86 0.76 14.60
CA ASP A 50 -5.85 1.51 13.84
C ASP A 50 -6.28 1.79 12.40
N ASP A 51 -7.59 1.74 12.14
CA ASP A 51 -8.18 2.04 10.84
C ASP A 51 -9.59 2.65 10.96
N ILE A 52 -9.98 3.34 9.88
CA ILE A 52 -11.37 3.76 9.62
C ILE A 52 -11.88 3.04 8.37
N ASP A 53 -12.99 2.33 8.53
CA ASP A 53 -13.73 1.67 7.45
C ASP A 53 -15.03 2.43 7.14
N ILE A 54 -15.14 2.94 5.92
CA ILE A 54 -16.41 3.44 5.37
C ILE A 54 -16.84 2.62 4.17
N ALA A 55 -18.14 2.57 3.88
CA ALA A 55 -18.64 1.88 2.71
C ALA A 55 -19.71 2.70 1.96
N LEU A 56 -19.67 2.59 0.63
CA LEU A 56 -20.59 3.27 -0.28
C LEU A 56 -21.29 2.22 -1.14
N PRO A 57 -22.59 2.38 -1.44
CA PRO A 57 -23.23 1.57 -2.48
C PRO A 57 -22.50 1.75 -3.82
N ARG A 58 -22.50 0.70 -4.65
CA ARG A 58 -21.73 0.64 -5.91
C ARG A 58 -21.88 1.89 -6.78
N LYS A 59 -23.08 2.46 -6.90
CA LYS A 59 -23.32 3.64 -7.73
C LYS A 59 -22.52 4.85 -7.23
N GLU A 60 -22.54 5.12 -5.93
CA GLU A 60 -21.82 6.20 -5.26
C GLU A 60 -20.32 5.94 -5.25
N TYR A 61 -19.93 4.68 -5.04
CA TYR A 61 -18.54 4.23 -5.13
C TYR A 61 -17.95 4.51 -6.52
N ASP A 62 -18.67 4.20 -7.60
CA ASP A 62 -18.22 4.47 -8.97
C ASP A 62 -18.21 5.97 -9.30
N ARG A 63 -19.16 6.76 -8.77
CA ARG A 63 -19.12 8.23 -8.88
C ARG A 63 -17.84 8.78 -8.24
N LEU A 64 -17.54 8.36 -7.02
CA LEU A 64 -16.35 8.80 -6.28
C LEU A 64 -15.07 8.38 -7.00
N ARG A 65 -15.00 7.14 -7.51
CA ARG A 65 -13.83 6.60 -8.21
C ARG A 65 -13.38 7.43 -9.42
N LEU A 66 -14.33 8.07 -10.09
CA LEU A 66 -14.06 8.94 -11.25
C LEU A 66 -13.80 10.41 -10.87
N SER A 67 -13.82 10.74 -9.59
CA SER A 67 -13.90 12.11 -9.09
C SER A 67 -12.72 12.51 -8.20
N GLN A 68 -11.50 12.12 -8.59
CA GLN A 68 -10.26 12.47 -7.88
C GLN A 68 -10.12 13.99 -7.65
N HIS A 69 -10.58 14.79 -8.62
CA HIS A 69 -10.58 16.25 -8.59
C HIS A 69 -11.46 16.86 -7.47
N TRP A 70 -12.24 16.06 -6.74
CA TRP A 70 -13.00 16.53 -5.58
C TRP A 70 -12.13 16.79 -4.35
N PHE A 71 -10.94 16.20 -4.32
CA PHE A 71 -9.96 16.31 -3.26
C PHE A 71 -8.76 17.13 -3.73
N ASN A 72 -8.19 17.91 -2.83
CA ASN A 72 -6.97 18.69 -3.06
C ASN A 72 -5.87 18.17 -2.15
N GLU A 73 -4.61 18.43 -2.52
CA GLU A 73 -3.46 18.14 -1.64
C GLU A 73 -3.68 18.73 -0.23
N PRO A 74 -3.33 18.00 0.83
CA PRO A 74 -2.57 16.74 0.81
C PRO A 74 -3.42 15.47 0.57
N TYR A 75 -4.72 15.59 0.27
CA TYR A 75 -5.61 14.45 0.13
C TYR A 75 -5.55 13.82 -1.27
N PHE A 76 -5.34 12.51 -1.33
CA PHE A 76 -5.24 11.74 -2.56
C PHE A 76 -6.22 10.57 -2.54
N LEU A 77 -7.18 10.57 -3.48
CA LEU A 77 -8.08 9.43 -3.69
C LEU A 77 -7.35 8.35 -4.50
N GLN A 78 -6.85 7.33 -3.81
CA GLN A 78 -6.22 6.16 -4.41
C GLN A 78 -7.28 5.18 -4.92
N THR A 79 -7.16 4.77 -6.18
CA THR A 79 -8.01 3.78 -6.83
C THR A 79 -7.15 2.73 -7.53
N PRO A 80 -7.69 1.53 -7.83
CA PRO A 80 -6.97 0.57 -8.67
C PRO A 80 -6.51 1.18 -10.02
N GLN A 81 -7.31 2.08 -10.60
CA GLN A 81 -7.06 2.64 -11.93
C GLN A 81 -5.98 3.73 -11.95
N ASN A 82 -5.82 4.53 -10.91
CA ASN A 82 -4.82 5.60 -10.89
C ASN A 82 -3.52 5.22 -10.18
N ASP A 83 -3.52 4.12 -9.42
CA ASP A 83 -2.35 3.64 -8.71
C ASP A 83 -2.21 2.11 -8.81
N PRO A 84 -1.99 1.59 -10.04
CA PRO A 84 -1.90 0.16 -10.30
C PRO A 84 -0.72 -0.50 -9.59
N ALA A 85 0.36 0.23 -9.31
CA ALA A 85 1.53 -0.26 -8.58
C ALA A 85 1.20 -0.66 -7.13
N ALA A 86 0.25 0.04 -6.49
CA ALA A 86 -0.33 -0.40 -5.23
C ALA A 86 -1.39 -1.51 -5.39
N ALA A 87 -2.01 -1.61 -6.58
CA ALA A 87 -3.19 -2.40 -6.89
C ALA A 87 -4.13 -2.57 -5.69
N PRO A 88 -4.58 -1.47 -5.06
CA PRO A 88 -5.42 -1.59 -3.89
C PRO A 88 -6.71 -2.31 -4.30
N ARG A 89 -7.20 -3.22 -3.46
CA ARG A 89 -8.41 -4.00 -3.79
C ARG A 89 -9.67 -3.15 -3.83
N PHE A 90 -9.61 -1.97 -3.24
CA PHE A 90 -10.68 -1.00 -3.10
C PHE A 90 -10.08 0.41 -2.93
N MET A 91 -10.92 1.44 -2.86
CA MET A 91 -10.46 2.82 -2.78
C MET A 91 -9.91 3.16 -1.39
N ARG A 92 -8.92 4.04 -1.36
CA ARG A 92 -8.44 4.66 -0.12
C ARG A 92 -8.37 6.16 -0.32
N LEU A 93 -8.85 6.94 0.66
CA LEU A 93 -8.49 8.35 0.72
C LEU A 93 -7.25 8.47 1.60
N ARG A 94 -6.18 9.05 1.06
CA ARG A 94 -4.86 9.10 1.69
C ARG A 94 -4.38 10.52 1.93
N ARG A 95 -3.44 10.68 2.86
CA ARG A 95 -2.74 11.95 3.13
C ARG A 95 -1.29 11.89 2.66
N SER A 96 -0.95 12.66 1.62
CA SER A 96 0.34 12.64 0.91
C SER A 96 1.53 13.13 1.74
N ASP A 97 1.29 13.91 2.79
CA ASP A 97 2.29 14.47 3.73
C ASP A 97 2.63 13.53 4.90
N THR A 98 2.17 12.28 4.84
CA THR A 98 2.42 11.24 5.87
C THR A 98 2.99 9.96 5.26
N ALA A 99 3.46 9.04 6.11
CA ALA A 99 4.05 7.77 5.76
C ALA A 99 3.52 6.62 6.65
N VAL A 100 2.80 5.69 6.05
CA VAL A 100 2.33 4.43 6.64
C VAL A 100 2.64 3.31 5.66
N LEU A 101 3.87 2.79 5.73
CA LEU A 101 4.37 1.76 4.83
C LEU A 101 4.14 0.38 5.44
N SER A 102 3.52 -0.51 4.65
CA SER A 102 3.31 -1.92 5.00
C SER A 102 3.86 -2.79 3.90
N ASN A 103 4.56 -3.86 4.27
CA ASN A 103 5.08 -4.84 3.31
C ASN A 103 5.82 -4.17 2.14
N PHE A 104 6.58 -3.11 2.41
CA PHE A 104 7.41 -2.40 1.43
C PHE A 104 8.88 -2.33 1.90
N PRO A 105 9.85 -2.55 0.99
CA PRO A 105 9.68 -3.11 -0.35
C PRO A 105 9.21 -4.59 -0.30
N ASN A 106 8.38 -5.01 -1.26
CA ASN A 106 7.94 -6.41 -1.39
C ASN A 106 8.66 -7.20 -2.50
N GLY A 107 9.46 -6.54 -3.34
CA GLY A 107 10.14 -7.18 -4.47
C GLY A 107 9.22 -7.54 -5.65
N HIS A 108 8.00 -7.01 -5.69
CA HIS A 108 7.06 -7.23 -6.80
C HIS A 108 6.70 -5.91 -7.50
N THR A 109 6.40 -4.87 -6.74
CA THR A 109 6.07 -3.54 -7.29
C THR A 109 6.88 -2.46 -6.61
N LYS A 110 7.11 -1.35 -7.31
CA LYS A 110 7.74 -0.14 -6.74
C LYS A 110 6.89 0.52 -5.65
N GLY A 111 5.69 0.00 -5.40
CA GLY A 111 4.73 0.56 -4.47
C GLY A 111 3.97 1.74 -5.07
N GLY A 112 2.76 1.96 -4.56
CA GLY A 112 1.97 3.15 -4.86
C GLY A 112 2.05 4.17 -3.73
N HIS A 113 0.97 4.95 -3.58
CA HIS A 113 0.80 5.88 -2.47
C HIS A 113 0.70 5.13 -1.13
N MET A 114 1.56 5.53 -0.18
CA MET A 114 1.71 4.91 1.15
C MET A 114 1.57 5.92 2.29
N GLY A 115 0.78 6.98 2.09
CA GLY A 115 0.36 7.83 3.19
C GLY A 115 -0.71 7.18 4.07
N ALA A 116 -0.91 7.72 5.27
CA ALA A 116 -2.03 7.38 6.16
C ALA A 116 -3.36 7.49 5.39
N TYR A 117 -4.33 6.67 5.77
CA TYR A 117 -5.51 6.43 4.94
C TYR A 117 -6.76 6.10 5.74
N ILE A 118 -7.92 6.26 5.10
CA ILE A 118 -9.14 5.54 5.46
C ILE A 118 -9.52 4.58 4.34
N ASP A 119 -10.11 3.45 4.69
CA ASP A 119 -10.58 2.44 3.73
C ASP A 119 -11.99 2.79 3.24
N ILE A 120 -12.15 2.86 1.91
CA ILE A 120 -13.43 3.15 1.24
C ILE A 120 -13.85 1.89 0.49
N LEU A 121 -14.88 1.23 1.01
CA LEU A 121 -15.29 -0.11 0.60
C LEU A 121 -16.53 -0.07 -0.30
N PRO A 122 -16.58 -0.89 -1.38
CA PRO A 122 -17.78 -1.02 -2.18
C PRO A 122 -18.79 -1.94 -1.51
N LEU A 123 -20.00 -1.44 -1.24
CA LEU A 123 -21.20 -2.25 -0.98
C LEU A 123 -21.75 -2.72 -2.33
N ASP A 124 -21.38 -3.94 -2.71
CA ASP A 124 -21.76 -4.57 -3.97
C ASP A 124 -23.00 -5.41 -3.83
N ASP A 125 -23.91 -5.28 -4.80
CA ASP A 125 -25.02 -6.20 -4.96
C ASP A 125 -24.46 -7.64 -5.12
N MET A 126 -25.02 -8.56 -4.34
CA MET A 126 -24.51 -9.94 -4.22
C MET A 126 -25.67 -10.93 -4.14
N PRO A 127 -25.59 -12.11 -4.78
CA PRO A 127 -26.55 -13.18 -4.54
C PRO A 127 -26.47 -13.63 -3.07
N GLY A 128 -27.58 -14.13 -2.52
CA GLY A 128 -27.56 -14.76 -1.20
C GLY A 128 -26.86 -16.14 -1.21
N SER A 129 -26.63 -16.70 -0.01
CA SER A 129 -26.14 -18.09 0.21
C SER A 129 -24.72 -18.40 -0.34
N ASP A 130 -24.39 -19.67 -0.55
CA ASP A 130 -23.09 -20.15 -1.04
C ASP A 130 -22.66 -19.51 -2.37
N ALA A 131 -23.60 -19.02 -3.17
CA ALA A 131 -23.30 -18.29 -4.39
C ALA A 131 -22.46 -17.03 -4.10
N ALA A 132 -22.74 -16.32 -2.99
CA ALA A 132 -21.97 -15.15 -2.57
C ALA A 132 -20.48 -15.49 -2.40
N ARG A 133 -20.19 -16.64 -1.76
CA ARG A 133 -18.81 -17.11 -1.54
C ARG A 133 -18.07 -17.29 -2.86
N CYS A 134 -18.68 -17.96 -3.83
CA CYS A 134 -18.06 -18.19 -5.14
C CYS A 134 -17.76 -16.87 -5.86
N VAL A 135 -18.64 -15.88 -5.74
CA VAL A 135 -18.43 -14.54 -6.32
C VAL A 135 -17.27 -13.83 -5.64
N GLN A 136 -17.21 -13.84 -4.31
CA GLN A 136 -16.10 -13.26 -3.53
C GLN A 136 -14.75 -13.90 -3.88
N GLU A 137 -14.69 -15.24 -3.93
CA GLU A 137 -13.47 -15.97 -4.30
C GLU A 137 -13.01 -15.64 -5.73
N THR A 138 -13.95 -15.45 -6.65
CA THR A 138 -13.64 -15.05 -8.03
C THR A 138 -13.13 -13.62 -8.08
N ALA A 139 -13.81 -12.69 -7.42
CA ALA A 139 -13.39 -11.29 -7.32
C ALA A 139 -11.98 -11.15 -6.73
N TRP A 140 -11.68 -11.93 -5.68
CA TRP A 140 -10.34 -11.99 -5.09
C TRP A 140 -9.27 -12.45 -6.09
N LYS A 141 -9.51 -13.56 -6.79
CA LYS A 141 -8.56 -14.08 -7.79
C LYS A 141 -8.32 -13.07 -8.91
N MET A 142 -9.36 -12.34 -9.31
CA MET A 142 -9.22 -11.27 -10.31
C MET A 142 -8.37 -10.11 -9.81
N HIS A 143 -8.51 -9.70 -8.54
CA HIS A 143 -7.64 -8.68 -7.94
C HIS A 143 -6.19 -9.14 -7.83
N LEU A 144 -5.95 -10.39 -7.41
CA LEU A 144 -4.61 -10.97 -7.37
C LEU A 144 -3.99 -11.00 -8.78
N GLN A 145 -4.78 -11.37 -9.79
CA GLN A 145 -4.37 -11.34 -11.19
C GLN A 145 -4.02 -9.93 -11.66
N MET A 146 -4.83 -8.93 -11.30
CA MET A 146 -4.58 -7.52 -11.61
C MET A 146 -3.28 -7.03 -10.95
N TYR A 147 -3.04 -7.34 -9.68
CA TYR A 147 -1.80 -6.96 -8.99
C TYR A 147 -0.56 -7.59 -9.64
N ALA A 148 -0.63 -8.89 -9.97
CA ALA A 148 0.42 -9.57 -10.72
C ALA A 148 0.67 -8.94 -12.11
N SER A 149 -0.40 -8.56 -12.82
CA SER A 149 -0.28 -7.82 -14.09
C SER A 149 0.38 -6.46 -13.90
N ALA A 150 0.00 -5.67 -12.89
CA ALA A 150 0.64 -4.38 -12.63
C ALA A 150 2.14 -4.54 -12.34
N ALA A 151 2.50 -5.57 -11.56
CA ALA A 151 3.89 -5.90 -11.29
C ALA A 151 4.67 -6.24 -12.58
N LEU A 152 4.08 -7.01 -13.50
CA LEU A 152 4.67 -7.29 -14.81
C LEU A 152 4.76 -6.04 -15.70
N ASP A 153 3.74 -5.18 -15.67
CA ASP A 153 3.69 -3.96 -16.48
C ASP A 153 4.81 -3.00 -16.12
N GLU A 154 5.18 -2.92 -14.83
CA GLU A 154 6.34 -2.15 -14.40
C GLU A 154 7.63 -2.60 -15.10
N CYS A 155 7.79 -3.88 -15.44
CA CYS A 155 9.02 -4.35 -16.10
C CYS A 155 9.20 -3.79 -17.52
N GLU A 156 8.13 -3.32 -18.19
CA GLU A 156 8.17 -2.79 -19.58
C GLU A 156 8.95 -3.68 -20.57
N GLY A 157 8.82 -5.01 -20.44
CA GLY A 157 9.50 -5.97 -21.31
C GLY A 157 10.98 -6.24 -21.00
N ALA A 158 11.53 -5.65 -19.94
CA ALA A 158 12.83 -6.02 -19.40
C ALA A 158 12.81 -7.42 -18.76
N GLU A 159 14.00 -7.95 -18.47
CA GLU A 159 14.16 -9.22 -17.74
C GLU A 159 13.41 -9.17 -16.40
N ILE A 160 12.63 -10.22 -16.13
CA ILE A 160 11.83 -10.34 -14.91
C ILE A 160 12.62 -11.20 -13.91
N PRO A 161 12.86 -10.72 -12.69
CA PRO A 161 13.49 -11.51 -11.63
C PRO A 161 12.72 -12.79 -11.32
N GLU A 162 13.41 -13.90 -11.07
CA GLU A 162 12.82 -15.24 -10.89
C GLU A 162 11.67 -15.26 -9.85
N GLY A 163 11.89 -14.70 -8.66
CA GLY A 163 10.85 -14.67 -7.61
C GLY A 163 9.63 -13.79 -7.97
N LYS A 164 9.84 -12.74 -8.78
CA LYS A 164 8.73 -11.92 -9.30
C LYS A 164 8.01 -12.65 -10.43
N GLU A 165 8.74 -13.35 -11.28
CA GLU A 165 8.20 -14.18 -12.35
C GLU A 165 7.31 -15.30 -11.80
N GLU A 166 7.82 -16.07 -10.83
CA GLU A 166 7.08 -17.15 -10.16
C GLU A 166 5.78 -16.64 -9.55
N PHE A 167 5.85 -15.54 -8.79
CA PHE A 167 4.67 -14.92 -8.21
C PHE A 167 3.67 -14.47 -9.27
N CYS A 168 4.14 -13.69 -10.27
CA CYS A 168 3.24 -13.04 -11.22
C CYS A 168 2.52 -14.06 -12.10
N TYR A 169 3.24 -15.03 -12.68
CA TYR A 169 2.61 -16.05 -13.52
C TYR A 169 1.84 -17.09 -12.70
N GLY A 170 2.28 -17.42 -11.48
CA GLY A 170 1.53 -18.26 -10.54
C GLY A 170 0.18 -17.64 -10.14
N ALA A 171 0.12 -16.31 -10.04
CA ALA A 171 -1.09 -15.52 -9.82
C ALA A 171 -1.94 -15.31 -11.10
N GLY A 172 -1.48 -15.79 -12.26
CA GLY A 172 -2.16 -15.63 -13.54
C GLY A 172 -2.01 -14.26 -14.19
N GLY A 173 -1.02 -13.46 -13.74
CA GLY A 173 -0.71 -12.15 -14.29
C GLY A 173 -0.36 -12.20 -15.78
N ILE A 174 -0.73 -11.13 -16.48
CA ILE A 174 -0.52 -10.96 -17.92
C ILE A 174 0.00 -9.56 -18.17
N SER A 175 1.22 -9.45 -18.70
CA SER A 175 1.86 -8.17 -19.03
C SER A 175 1.08 -7.42 -20.12
N GLY A 176 0.98 -6.10 -19.97
CA GLY A 176 0.24 -5.16 -20.81
C GLY A 176 -1.28 -5.27 -20.71
N GLN A 177 -1.82 -6.04 -19.76
CA GLN A 177 -3.27 -6.34 -19.69
C GLN A 177 -3.97 -5.84 -18.43
N TYR A 178 -3.32 -5.03 -17.58
CA TYR A 178 -3.93 -4.50 -16.36
C TYR A 178 -5.31 -3.87 -16.63
N ASP A 179 -5.39 -2.96 -17.61
CA ASP A 179 -6.63 -2.27 -17.96
C ASP A 179 -7.73 -3.21 -18.48
N TYR A 180 -7.34 -4.25 -19.23
CA TYR A 180 -8.29 -5.27 -19.70
C TYR A 180 -8.86 -6.06 -18.51
N LEU A 181 -8.00 -6.44 -17.56
CA LEU A 181 -8.39 -7.17 -16.36
C LEU A 181 -9.25 -6.33 -15.42
N ALA A 182 -8.92 -5.04 -15.24
CA ALA A 182 -9.74 -4.09 -14.50
C ALA A 182 -11.15 -3.97 -15.10
N ARG A 183 -11.25 -3.79 -16.44
CA ARG A 183 -12.56 -3.80 -17.12
C ARG A 183 -13.29 -5.13 -17.01
N ARG A 184 -12.56 -6.26 -16.99
CA ARG A 184 -13.15 -7.59 -16.79
C ARG A 184 -13.72 -7.73 -15.37
N TYR A 185 -13.03 -7.21 -14.36
CA TYR A 185 -13.51 -7.15 -12.98
C TYR A 185 -14.78 -6.32 -12.87
N ASP A 186 -14.80 -5.11 -13.44
CA ASP A 186 -15.99 -4.26 -13.43
C ASP A 186 -17.18 -4.96 -14.11
N ARG A 187 -16.96 -5.63 -15.25
CA ARG A 187 -17.98 -6.45 -15.93
C ARG A 187 -18.42 -7.67 -15.13
N PHE A 188 -17.58 -8.20 -14.26
CA PHE A 188 -17.92 -9.33 -13.41
C PHE A 188 -18.84 -8.87 -12.28
N CYS A 189 -18.45 -7.81 -11.57
CA CYS A 189 -19.27 -7.21 -10.51
C CYS A 189 -20.64 -6.75 -11.02
N SER A 190 -20.71 -6.13 -12.20
CA SER A 190 -21.97 -5.59 -12.73
C SER A 190 -23.02 -6.66 -13.09
N LYS A 191 -22.64 -7.92 -13.28
CA LYS A 191 -23.58 -9.05 -13.49
C LYS A 191 -24.48 -9.30 -12.30
N TYR A 192 -24.02 -8.93 -11.11
CA TYR A 192 -24.75 -9.11 -9.87
C TYR A 192 -25.51 -7.84 -9.49
N SER A 193 -25.76 -6.91 -10.41
CA SER A 193 -26.63 -5.77 -10.14
C SER A 193 -28.07 -6.20 -9.83
N ASN A 194 -28.79 -5.38 -9.07
CA ASN A 194 -30.18 -5.54 -8.66
C ASN A 194 -30.44 -6.78 -7.79
N GLN A 195 -29.53 -7.08 -6.88
CA GLN A 195 -29.72 -8.14 -5.88
C GLN A 195 -30.37 -7.57 -4.61
N LEU A 196 -30.94 -8.48 -3.81
CA LEU A 196 -31.54 -8.17 -2.51
C LEU A 196 -30.50 -7.94 -1.41
N TYR A 197 -29.25 -8.35 -1.64
CA TYR A 197 -28.22 -8.30 -0.62
C TYR A 197 -27.00 -7.51 -1.07
N TYR A 198 -26.33 -6.92 -0.10
CA TYR A 198 -24.99 -6.38 -0.22
C TYR A 198 -23.92 -7.34 0.31
N SER A 199 -22.72 -7.19 -0.22
CA SER A 199 -21.48 -7.77 0.30
C SER A 199 -20.31 -6.82 -0.01
N ILE A 200 -19.19 -7.01 0.69
CA ILE A 200 -17.93 -6.32 0.40
C ILE A 200 -16.93 -7.38 -0.12
N PRO A 201 -16.98 -7.75 -1.42
CA PRO A 201 -16.25 -8.91 -1.94
C PRO A 201 -14.73 -8.75 -2.00
N VAL A 202 -14.25 -7.54 -1.75
CA VAL A 202 -12.83 -7.16 -1.75
C VAL A 202 -12.11 -7.48 -0.43
N LEU A 203 -12.87 -7.84 0.62
CA LEU A 203 -12.35 -8.28 1.91
C LEU A 203 -12.27 -9.80 1.98
N MET A 204 -11.12 -10.30 2.46
CA MET A 204 -10.87 -11.72 2.69
C MET A 204 -11.39 -12.15 4.07
N GLY A 205 -11.61 -13.46 4.24
CA GLY A 205 -11.75 -14.09 5.57
C GLY A 205 -13.10 -14.71 5.89
N GLU A 206 -14.16 -14.41 5.12
CA GLU A 206 -15.51 -14.81 5.51
C GLU A 206 -16.14 -15.97 4.76
N ARG A 207 -15.62 -16.34 3.58
CA ARG A 207 -16.20 -17.40 2.73
C ARG A 207 -17.74 -17.22 2.57
N GLY A 208 -18.22 -16.03 2.22
CA GLY A 208 -19.64 -15.76 2.00
C GLY A 208 -20.50 -15.54 3.27
N ARG A 209 -19.90 -15.39 4.46
CA ARG A 209 -20.65 -15.17 5.72
C ARG A 209 -21.20 -13.76 5.92
N ARG A 210 -20.53 -12.73 5.40
CA ARG A 210 -20.96 -11.33 5.50
C ARG A 210 -21.75 -10.92 4.27
N VAL A 211 -23.03 -11.23 4.32
CA VAL A 211 -24.06 -10.78 3.39
C VAL A 211 -25.05 -9.96 4.19
N TYR A 212 -25.36 -8.76 3.71
CA TYR A 212 -26.22 -7.81 4.40
C TYR A 212 -27.51 -7.61 3.61
N ASP A 213 -28.65 -7.53 4.27
CA ASP A 213 -29.87 -7.13 3.60
C ASP A 213 -29.72 -5.68 3.10
N LYS A 214 -30.09 -5.42 1.85
CA LYS A 214 -29.99 -4.08 1.25
C LYS A 214 -30.90 -3.09 1.95
N GLU A 215 -32.05 -3.53 2.45
CA GLU A 215 -33.00 -2.70 3.19
C GLU A 215 -32.40 -2.13 4.48
N TRP A 216 -31.38 -2.78 5.06
CA TRP A 216 -30.67 -2.27 6.24
C TRP A 216 -29.99 -0.91 6.00
N PHE A 217 -29.71 -0.60 4.73
CA PHE A 217 -29.04 0.62 4.27
C PHE A 217 -30.00 1.60 3.58
N ALA A 218 -31.31 1.32 3.57
CA ALA A 218 -32.31 2.19 2.94
C ALA A 218 -32.40 3.55 3.65
N GLU A 219 -32.18 3.56 4.96
CA GLU A 219 -32.12 4.77 5.79
C GLU A 219 -30.83 4.81 6.60
N SER A 220 -30.44 6.02 7.02
CA SER A 220 -29.29 6.25 7.89
C SER A 220 -29.69 7.00 9.15
N VAL A 221 -28.92 6.79 10.22
CA VAL A 221 -29.00 7.58 11.45
C VAL A 221 -27.63 8.17 11.77
N GLU A 222 -27.60 9.38 12.29
CA GLU A 222 -26.35 10.07 12.68
C GLU A 222 -25.94 9.65 14.10
N MET A 223 -24.68 9.23 14.26
CA MET A 223 -24.09 8.88 15.56
C MET A 223 -22.87 9.72 15.88
N ASP A 224 -22.57 9.89 17.17
CA ASP A 224 -21.32 10.52 17.62
C ASP A 224 -20.12 9.64 17.25
N PHE A 225 -19.11 10.26 16.66
CA PHE A 225 -17.79 9.66 16.46
C PHE A 225 -16.72 10.74 16.64
N GLU A 226 -16.01 10.67 17.76
CA GLU A 226 -15.06 11.69 18.20
C GLU A 226 -15.74 13.07 18.30
N ASP A 227 -15.30 14.05 17.52
CA ASP A 227 -15.83 15.41 17.46
C ASP A 227 -16.73 15.67 16.24
N MET A 228 -17.19 14.61 15.57
CA MET A 228 -18.10 14.69 14.43
C MET A 228 -19.29 13.74 14.54
N LYS A 229 -20.25 13.91 13.63
CA LYS A 229 -21.35 12.96 13.40
C LYS A 229 -21.04 12.13 12.16
N VAL A 230 -21.38 10.86 12.22
CA VAL A 230 -21.22 9.91 11.10
C VAL A 230 -22.52 9.18 10.80
N PRO A 231 -22.84 8.94 9.52
CA PRO A 231 -23.98 8.13 9.13
C PRO A 231 -23.70 6.64 9.40
N VAL A 232 -24.64 5.99 10.07
CA VAL A 232 -24.68 4.53 10.23
C VAL A 232 -25.96 3.98 9.61
N PRO A 233 -25.99 2.71 9.15
CA PRO A 233 -27.23 2.10 8.66
C PRO A 233 -28.30 2.12 9.74
N ALA A 234 -29.57 2.37 9.42
CA ALA A 234 -30.64 2.36 10.42
C ALA A 234 -30.71 1.02 11.17
N ALA A 235 -30.43 -0.09 10.48
CA ALA A 235 -30.29 -1.43 11.04
C ALA A 235 -28.83 -1.77 11.43
N PHE A 236 -28.11 -0.81 12.04
CA PHE A 236 -26.70 -1.00 12.41
C PHE A 236 -26.44 -2.19 13.34
N LYS A 237 -27.43 -2.61 14.14
CA LYS A 237 -27.29 -3.77 15.03
C LYS A 237 -27.18 -5.06 14.23
N GLU A 238 -28.03 -5.23 13.23
CA GLU A 238 -28.05 -6.34 12.28
C GLU A 238 -26.74 -6.37 11.48
N THR A 239 -26.30 -5.20 11.00
CA THR A 239 -25.01 -5.04 10.31
C THR A 239 -23.84 -5.48 11.19
N LEU A 240 -23.81 -5.07 12.46
CA LEU A 240 -22.78 -5.46 13.42
C LEU A 240 -22.81 -6.96 13.75
N ILE A 241 -24.00 -7.55 13.93
CA ILE A 241 -24.16 -8.99 14.19
C ILE A 241 -23.67 -9.81 13.00
N ALA A 242 -24.01 -9.39 11.77
CA ALA A 242 -23.50 -10.03 10.55
C ALA A 242 -21.97 -9.91 10.45
N ALA A 243 -21.41 -8.76 10.82
CA ALA A 243 -19.96 -8.54 10.79
C ALA A 243 -19.18 -9.32 11.85
N TYR A 244 -19.76 -9.48 13.04
CA TYR A 244 -19.14 -10.11 14.21
C TYR A 244 -20.02 -11.24 14.76
N PRO A 245 -20.13 -12.38 14.04
CA PRO A 245 -20.98 -13.50 14.46
C PRO A 245 -20.52 -14.14 15.78
N GLY A 246 -19.27 -13.90 16.17
CA GLY A 246 -18.72 -14.31 17.46
C GLY A 246 -19.24 -13.49 18.64
N GLY A 247 -19.97 -12.38 18.41
CA GLY A 247 -20.49 -11.48 19.43
C GLY A 247 -19.80 -10.11 19.44
N LEU A 248 -20.44 -9.12 20.08
CA LEU A 248 -19.98 -7.73 20.19
C LEU A 248 -19.28 -7.42 21.53
N TYR A 249 -18.80 -8.45 22.23
CA TYR A 249 -18.13 -8.29 23.51
C TYR A 249 -16.79 -7.57 23.35
N GLU A 250 -16.35 -6.92 24.42
CA GLU A 250 -14.98 -6.44 24.48
C GLU A 250 -14.02 -7.63 24.67
N PRO A 251 -12.93 -7.69 23.90
CA PRO A 251 -11.90 -8.69 24.15
C PRO A 251 -11.20 -8.42 25.49
N ASP A 252 -10.63 -9.48 26.06
CA ASP A 252 -9.74 -9.41 27.21
C ASP A 252 -8.60 -8.41 26.95
N VAL A 253 -8.11 -7.75 27.99
CA VAL A 253 -7.06 -6.72 27.87
C VAL A 253 -5.82 -7.22 27.12
N LYS A 254 -5.43 -8.47 27.33
CA LYS A 254 -4.28 -9.12 26.64
C LYS A 254 -4.49 -9.27 25.13
N ASP A 255 -5.74 -9.29 24.67
CA ASP A 255 -6.13 -9.49 23.27
C ASP A 255 -6.47 -8.17 22.58
N ARG A 256 -6.43 -7.04 23.30
CA ARG A 256 -6.62 -5.68 22.76
C ARG A 256 -5.35 -5.24 22.03
N ARG A 257 -5.41 -5.24 20.71
CA ARG A 257 -4.28 -4.94 19.84
C ARG A 257 -4.73 -4.29 18.53
N PRO A 258 -3.89 -3.42 17.93
CA PRO A 258 -4.06 -2.97 16.55
C PRO A 258 -4.19 -4.14 15.58
N LYS A 259 -5.04 -3.97 14.56
CA LYS A 259 -5.24 -4.99 13.52
C LYS A 259 -4.01 -5.06 12.62
N HIS A 260 -3.45 -3.92 12.23
CA HIS A 260 -2.37 -3.80 11.25
C HIS A 260 -1.01 -3.71 11.95
N ARG A 261 -0.52 -4.87 12.41
CA ARG A 261 0.80 -5.00 13.06
C ARG A 261 1.99 -4.97 12.10
N GLU A 262 1.73 -4.93 10.80
CA GLU A 262 2.73 -5.11 9.75
C GLU A 262 3.28 -3.79 9.19
N HIS A 263 2.87 -2.64 9.75
CA HIS A 263 3.44 -1.35 9.37
C HIS A 263 4.93 -1.31 9.71
N SER A 264 5.77 -1.31 8.68
CA SER A 264 7.23 -1.21 8.83
C SER A 264 7.66 0.21 9.15
N ILE A 265 6.92 1.22 8.69
CA ILE A 265 7.15 2.63 8.96
C ILE A 265 5.81 3.31 9.25
N VAL A 266 5.77 4.07 10.35
CA VAL A 266 4.70 5.03 10.68
C VAL A 266 5.37 6.34 11.08
N ASP A 267 5.32 7.32 10.18
CA ASP A 267 5.75 8.70 10.38
C ASP A 267 4.66 9.64 9.85
N LEU A 268 4.05 10.40 10.75
CA LEU A 268 2.90 11.25 10.45
C LEU A 268 3.29 12.71 10.22
N GLY A 269 4.60 13.01 10.25
CA GLY A 269 5.16 14.33 9.97
C GLY A 269 6.01 14.39 8.70
N ARG A 270 6.19 13.28 7.99
CA ARG A 270 6.98 13.18 6.75
C ARG A 270 6.22 12.44 5.66
N SER A 271 6.42 12.87 4.42
CA SER A 271 5.79 12.23 3.27
C SER A 271 6.39 10.84 3.04
N TYR A 272 5.54 9.87 2.71
CA TYR A 272 5.97 8.54 2.25
C TYR A 272 6.99 8.61 1.10
N LYS A 273 6.93 9.67 0.28
CA LYS A 273 7.84 9.88 -0.86
C LYS A 273 9.31 9.94 -0.42
N GLU A 274 9.60 10.45 0.77
CA GLU A 274 10.97 10.52 1.32
C GLU A 274 11.56 9.13 1.62
N TYR A 275 10.70 8.17 1.97
CA TYR A 275 11.10 6.79 2.22
C TYR A 275 11.18 5.98 0.93
N VAL A 276 10.18 6.14 0.06
CA VAL A 276 10.07 5.38 -1.19
C VAL A 276 11.15 5.78 -2.21
N SER A 277 11.55 7.05 -2.25
CA SER A 277 12.58 7.54 -3.19
C SER A 277 13.90 6.77 -3.08
N ARG A 278 14.28 6.30 -1.88
CA ARG A 278 15.48 5.46 -1.69
C ARG A 278 15.40 4.12 -2.43
N TYR A 279 14.20 3.64 -2.74
CA TYR A 279 13.93 2.38 -3.44
C TYR A 279 13.56 2.57 -4.91
N THR A 280 13.22 3.78 -5.35
CA THR A 280 12.79 4.04 -6.74
C THR A 280 13.80 4.89 -7.52
N ASP A 281 14.52 5.78 -6.84
CA ASP A 281 15.31 6.85 -7.46
C ASP A 281 16.82 6.55 -7.41
N MET A 282 17.18 5.28 -7.22
CA MET A 282 18.56 4.79 -7.16
C MET A 282 19.40 5.29 -8.34
N LEU A 283 18.79 5.38 -9.52
CA LEU A 283 19.45 5.77 -10.78
C LEU A 283 19.19 7.21 -11.20
N SER A 284 18.39 7.98 -10.47
CA SER A 284 18.11 9.38 -10.81
C SER A 284 19.36 10.22 -10.60
N ASP A 285 19.81 11.00 -11.57
CA ASP A 285 21.03 11.84 -11.49
C ASP A 285 22.28 11.07 -11.03
N ILE A 286 22.56 9.94 -11.68
CA ILE A 286 23.67 9.05 -11.31
C ILE A 286 24.88 9.18 -12.24
N GLU A 287 24.68 9.69 -13.45
CA GLU A 287 25.61 9.60 -14.59
C GLU A 287 27.02 10.13 -14.27
N ASP A 288 27.10 11.29 -13.61
CA ASP A 288 28.37 11.95 -13.28
C ASP A 288 28.84 11.68 -11.83
N LYS A 289 28.12 10.82 -11.10
CA LYS A 289 28.42 10.53 -9.69
C LYS A 289 29.47 9.42 -9.54
N LYS A 290 30.25 9.50 -8.47
CA LYS A 290 31.03 8.36 -7.97
C LYS A 290 30.07 7.34 -7.38
N VAL A 291 29.97 6.16 -7.99
CA VAL A 291 29.05 5.11 -7.53
C VAL A 291 29.79 4.13 -6.62
N TYR A 292 29.25 3.96 -5.43
CA TYR A 292 29.72 3.06 -4.40
C TYR A 292 28.63 2.02 -4.12
N ILE A 293 29.01 0.74 -4.06
CA ILE A 293 28.04 -0.34 -3.81
C ILE A 293 28.33 -0.97 -2.44
N PHE A 294 27.33 -1.10 -1.58
CA PHE A 294 27.43 -1.87 -0.34
C PHE A 294 26.83 -3.26 -0.55
N GLY A 295 27.69 -4.27 -0.54
CA GLY A 295 27.41 -5.68 -0.81
C GLY A 295 28.33 -6.16 -1.93
N ALA A 296 29.08 -7.23 -1.68
CA ALA A 296 29.94 -7.89 -2.68
C ALA A 296 29.50 -9.34 -2.95
N GLY A 297 28.17 -9.55 -2.97
CA GLY A 297 27.54 -10.85 -3.23
C GLY A 297 26.81 -10.89 -4.58
N ASP A 298 25.86 -11.80 -4.72
CA ASP A 298 25.12 -12.00 -5.97
C ASP A 298 24.29 -10.77 -6.38
N SER A 299 23.75 -10.02 -5.42
CA SER A 299 23.05 -8.76 -5.70
C SER A 299 23.95 -7.71 -6.38
N LEU A 300 25.25 -7.69 -6.09
CA LEU A 300 26.20 -6.83 -6.81
C LEU A 300 26.34 -7.29 -8.26
N ARG A 301 26.43 -8.60 -8.51
CA ARG A 301 26.47 -9.15 -9.88
C ARG A 301 25.32 -8.63 -10.72
N ILE A 302 24.09 -8.84 -10.22
CA ILE A 302 22.86 -8.48 -10.93
C ILE A 302 22.81 -6.97 -11.17
N TRP A 303 23.14 -6.17 -10.16
CA TRP A 303 23.19 -4.72 -10.32
C TRP A 303 24.22 -4.29 -11.37
N MET A 304 25.42 -4.88 -11.35
CA MET A 304 26.48 -4.59 -12.31
C MET A 304 26.04 -4.94 -13.74
N GLU A 305 25.48 -6.13 -13.94
CA GLU A 305 24.99 -6.60 -15.25
C GLU A 305 23.90 -5.69 -15.83
N ARG A 306 22.97 -5.21 -14.99
CA ARG A 306 21.81 -4.42 -15.44
C ARG A 306 22.04 -2.92 -15.54
N TYR A 307 22.85 -2.33 -14.66
CA TYR A 307 22.84 -0.88 -14.47
C TYR A 307 24.21 -0.19 -14.54
N SER A 308 25.33 -0.92 -14.41
CA SER A 308 26.66 -0.29 -14.32
C SER A 308 27.17 0.32 -15.62
N GLN A 309 26.62 -0.05 -16.79
CA GLN A 309 27.15 0.40 -18.07
C GLN A 309 27.13 1.94 -18.18
N GLY A 310 28.31 2.52 -18.39
CA GLY A 310 28.49 3.97 -18.49
C GLY A 310 28.53 4.72 -17.15
N LEU A 311 28.53 4.01 -16.01
CA LEU A 311 28.65 4.62 -14.68
C LEU A 311 30.07 4.51 -14.14
N ASN A 312 30.46 5.50 -13.33
CA ASN A 312 31.73 5.49 -12.59
C ASN A 312 31.61 4.67 -11.29
N VAL A 313 31.65 3.34 -11.40
CA VAL A 313 31.64 2.44 -10.23
C VAL A 313 33.05 2.37 -9.62
N VAL A 314 33.21 2.97 -8.44
CA VAL A 314 34.53 3.16 -7.81
C VAL A 314 34.98 1.92 -7.04
N CYS A 315 34.14 1.43 -6.14
CA CYS A 315 34.41 0.26 -5.31
C CYS A 315 33.14 -0.30 -4.68
N ALA A 316 33.24 -1.54 -4.19
CA ALA A 316 32.24 -2.15 -3.34
C ALA A 316 32.69 -2.17 -1.87
N PHE A 317 31.74 -2.28 -0.94
CA PHE A 317 31.96 -2.45 0.49
C PHE A 317 31.28 -3.74 0.97
N ASP A 318 31.86 -4.45 1.92
CA ASP A 318 31.24 -5.65 2.48
C ASP A 318 31.66 -5.83 3.95
N ASN A 319 30.75 -6.35 4.79
CA ASN A 319 31.05 -6.62 6.19
C ASN A 319 31.98 -7.84 6.38
N ARG A 320 32.09 -8.72 5.38
CA ARG A 320 32.97 -9.89 5.43
C ARG A 320 34.43 -9.47 5.24
N LYS A 321 35.21 -9.54 6.32
CA LYS A 321 36.67 -9.27 6.30
C LYS A 321 37.43 -10.05 5.21
N ALA A 322 37.02 -11.27 4.94
CA ALA A 322 37.62 -12.11 3.91
C ALA A 322 37.49 -11.56 2.49
N ALA A 323 36.55 -10.64 2.24
CA ALA A 323 36.37 -10.02 0.94
C ALA A 323 37.28 -8.79 0.74
N TRP A 324 37.84 -8.20 1.80
CA TRP A 324 38.57 -6.94 1.71
C TRP A 324 39.87 -7.07 0.93
N GLY A 325 40.12 -6.14 0.01
CA GLY A 325 41.26 -6.18 -0.91
C GLY A 325 41.08 -7.11 -2.11
N SER A 326 39.97 -7.85 -2.19
CA SER A 326 39.63 -8.63 -3.38
C SER A 326 38.94 -7.77 -4.45
N LEU A 327 38.72 -8.35 -5.63
CA LEU A 327 37.87 -7.80 -6.68
C LEU A 327 36.54 -8.57 -6.69
N ALA A 328 35.42 -7.85 -6.70
CA ALA A 328 34.10 -8.39 -6.96
C ALA A 328 33.57 -7.76 -8.25
N TYR A 329 33.33 -8.58 -9.28
CA TYR A 329 32.82 -8.13 -10.59
C TYR A 329 33.60 -6.94 -11.19
N GLY A 330 34.93 -6.95 -11.03
CA GLY A 330 35.83 -5.96 -11.59
C GLY A 330 36.09 -4.72 -10.73
N VAL A 331 35.43 -4.58 -9.57
CA VAL A 331 35.66 -3.45 -8.64
C VAL A 331 36.29 -3.92 -7.33
N PRO A 332 37.19 -3.13 -6.71
CA PRO A 332 37.80 -3.49 -5.45
C PRO A 332 36.80 -3.49 -4.30
N VAL A 333 36.93 -4.43 -3.37
CA VAL A 333 36.11 -4.53 -2.18
C VAL A 333 36.86 -3.96 -0.98
N ARG A 334 36.21 -3.05 -0.24
CA ARG A 334 36.80 -2.30 0.88
C ARG A 334 36.03 -2.51 2.19
N PRO A 335 36.68 -2.28 3.35
CA PRO A 335 35.98 -2.25 4.64
C PRO A 335 35.01 -1.06 4.72
N PRO A 336 33.82 -1.23 5.33
CA PRO A 336 32.85 -0.14 5.49
C PRO A 336 33.40 1.06 6.24
N SER A 337 34.39 0.89 7.13
CA SER A 337 35.03 1.98 7.86
C SER A 337 35.68 3.05 6.97
N GLU A 338 35.97 2.74 5.70
CA GLU A 338 36.51 3.70 4.74
C GLU A 338 35.44 4.59 4.09
N LEU A 339 34.15 4.24 4.16
CA LEU A 339 33.05 4.99 3.52
C LEU A 339 33.07 6.49 3.82
N PRO A 340 33.17 6.95 5.10
CA PRO A 340 33.08 8.39 5.41
C PRO A 340 34.20 9.23 4.78
N ALA A 341 35.36 8.63 4.51
CA ALA A 341 36.49 9.34 3.91
C ALA A 341 36.42 9.39 2.37
N LEU A 342 35.61 8.53 1.75
CA LEU A 342 35.51 8.40 0.29
C LEU A 342 34.29 9.15 -0.28
N MET A 343 33.21 9.24 0.50
CA MET A 343 31.98 9.88 0.09
C MET A 343 32.05 11.41 0.18
N ASP A 344 31.40 12.06 -0.77
CA ASP A 344 31.15 13.49 -0.86
C ASP A 344 29.79 13.76 -1.51
N ASP A 345 29.45 15.02 -1.73
CA ASP A 345 28.17 15.43 -2.32
C ASP A 345 27.95 14.89 -3.76
N ASN A 346 29.02 14.52 -4.46
CA ASN A 346 28.95 13.91 -5.81
C ASN A 346 29.00 12.37 -5.78
N SER A 347 28.65 11.77 -4.63
CA SER A 347 28.65 10.33 -4.44
C SER A 347 27.24 9.74 -4.52
N ARG A 348 27.15 8.49 -4.95
CA ARG A 348 25.94 7.66 -4.91
C ARG A 348 26.27 6.37 -4.18
N LEU A 349 25.66 6.13 -3.02
CA LEU A 349 25.76 4.88 -2.29
C LEU A 349 24.53 4.01 -2.54
N ILE A 350 24.74 2.78 -3.01
CA ILE A 350 23.68 1.81 -3.31
C ILE A 350 23.93 0.55 -2.47
N ILE A 351 22.94 0.12 -1.69
CA ILE A 351 22.98 -1.14 -0.97
C ILE A 351 22.44 -2.23 -1.90
N ALA A 352 23.33 -3.12 -2.34
CA ALA A 352 23.00 -4.29 -3.16
C ALA A 352 23.25 -5.55 -2.32
N SER A 353 22.32 -5.85 -1.40
CA SER A 353 22.43 -6.96 -0.46
C SER A 353 21.07 -7.37 0.08
N ILE A 354 20.89 -8.68 0.33
CA ILE A 354 19.71 -9.18 1.06
C ILE A 354 19.66 -8.67 2.51
N TYR A 355 20.82 -8.30 3.09
CA TYR A 355 20.95 -7.73 4.44
C TYR A 355 20.82 -6.19 4.45
N HIS A 356 19.99 -5.65 3.55
CA HIS A 356 19.93 -4.21 3.33
C HIS A 356 19.43 -3.43 4.56
N LYS A 357 18.58 -4.03 5.40
CA LYS A 357 18.07 -3.40 6.62
C LYS A 357 19.17 -3.24 7.67
N GLU A 358 19.98 -4.27 7.86
CA GLU A 358 21.11 -4.27 8.79
C GLU A 358 22.20 -3.30 8.31
N ILE A 359 22.46 -3.27 7.01
CA ILE A 359 23.41 -2.34 6.41
C ILE A 359 22.92 -0.89 6.53
N ALA A 360 21.64 -0.62 6.27
CA ALA A 360 21.08 0.73 6.43
C ALA A 360 21.25 1.23 7.87
N LYS A 361 20.95 0.39 8.87
CA LYS A 361 21.18 0.72 10.28
C LYS A 361 22.66 0.97 10.59
N GLN A 362 23.57 0.16 10.05
CA GLN A 362 25.00 0.39 10.18
C GLN A 362 25.44 1.73 9.58
N LEU A 363 24.89 2.12 8.43
CA LEU A 363 25.17 3.40 7.80
C LEU A 363 24.66 4.57 8.64
N GLU A 364 23.48 4.44 9.26
CA GLU A 364 22.96 5.42 10.22
C GLU A 364 23.90 5.59 11.43
N ASP A 365 24.40 4.48 12.00
CA ASP A 365 25.40 4.51 13.09
C ASP A 365 26.72 5.18 12.66
N MET A 366 27.00 5.20 11.36
CA MET A 366 28.15 5.89 10.74
C MET A 366 27.84 7.33 10.29
N ASN A 367 26.64 7.85 10.58
CA ASN A 367 26.13 9.15 10.12
C ASN A 367 26.00 9.29 8.60
N ILE A 368 25.71 8.20 7.89
CA ILE A 368 25.47 8.17 6.44
C ILE A 368 23.98 7.91 6.19
N PHE A 369 23.24 8.98 5.93
CA PHE A 369 21.78 8.91 5.73
C PHE A 369 21.38 8.85 4.25
N GLU A 370 22.22 9.36 3.35
CA GLU A 370 21.97 9.39 1.90
C GLU A 370 22.46 8.10 1.23
N HIS A 371 21.55 7.13 1.11
CA HIS A 371 21.78 5.86 0.45
C HIS A 371 20.52 5.34 -0.23
N TYR A 372 20.71 4.51 -1.26
CA TYR A 372 19.66 3.90 -2.05
C TYR A 372 19.72 2.39 -1.95
N PHE A 373 18.62 1.72 -2.31
CA PHE A 373 18.49 0.27 -2.25
C PHE A 373 18.36 -0.31 -3.63
N PHE A 374 19.12 -1.36 -3.91
CA PHE A 374 18.87 -2.26 -5.03
C PHE A 374 18.12 -3.50 -4.52
N ILE A 375 16.89 -3.67 -4.99
CA ILE A 375 16.02 -4.82 -4.77
C ILE A 375 15.74 -5.40 -6.16
N ASP A 376 16.19 -6.62 -6.40
CA ASP A 376 16.15 -7.27 -7.73
C ASP A 376 14.77 -7.19 -8.39
N GLY A 377 13.71 -7.43 -7.60
CA GLY A 377 12.29 -7.37 -7.98
C GLY A 377 11.75 -6.01 -8.42
N LEU A 378 12.46 -4.92 -8.10
CA LEU A 378 12.02 -3.56 -8.37
C LEU A 378 12.66 -3.02 -9.64
N LYS A 379 11.90 -2.17 -10.34
CA LYS A 379 12.44 -1.45 -11.49
C LYS A 379 13.04 -0.12 -11.07
N TYR A 380 14.16 0.19 -11.70
CA TYR A 380 14.86 1.46 -11.61
C TYR A 380 14.97 2.07 -13.00
N THR A 381 14.72 3.37 -13.11
CA THR A 381 14.80 4.09 -14.38
C THR A 381 15.82 5.21 -14.23
N ARG A 382 16.66 5.41 -15.24
CA ARG A 382 17.48 6.62 -15.33
C ARG A 382 16.55 7.78 -15.65
N CYS A 383 16.28 8.63 -14.68
CA CYS A 383 15.64 9.91 -14.96
C CYS A 383 16.72 10.83 -15.54
N LEU A 384 16.64 11.11 -16.84
CA LEU A 384 17.31 12.28 -17.38
C LEU A 384 16.59 13.49 -16.78
N ASN A 385 17.32 14.36 -16.06
CA ASN A 385 16.80 15.68 -15.71
C ASN A 385 16.27 16.34 -16.99
N ASN A 386 14.94 16.34 -17.17
CA ASN A 386 14.30 17.31 -18.03
C ASN A 386 14.57 18.65 -17.35
N ALA A 387 15.58 19.35 -17.86
CA ALA A 387 16.02 20.63 -17.33
C ALA A 387 14.83 21.59 -17.20
N LYS A 388 14.63 22.06 -15.96
CA LYS A 388 13.96 23.29 -15.49
C LYS A 388 12.61 23.69 -16.08
#